data_AF-A0A529Y537-F1
#
_entry.id   AF-A0A529Y537-F1
#
_cell.length_a   1.000
_cell.length_b   1.000
_cell.length_c   1.000
_cell.angle_alpha   90.00
_cell.angle_beta   90.00
_cell.angle_gamma   90.00
#
_symmetry.space_group_name_H-M   'P 1'
#
loop_
_entity.id
_entity.type
_entity.pdbx_description
1 polymer ?
#
loop_
_entity_poly.entity_id
_entity_poly.type
_entity_poly.pdbx_seq_one_letter_code
_entity_poly.pdbx_strand_id
1 'polypeptide(L)'
;MSAKTLLKGLLAYQAWADDELLETLAGLDPSRGAAERHAAIRLMNHIHVVSRIFAAHLEGVAHGYAGDNTPDTPEPRALRAALAEVDRWYLDHLETISEQ
;
A
#
# COMPACT_ATOMS: atom_id res chain seq x y z
N MET A 1 -1.83 -24.57 -9.81
CA MET A 1 -2.25 -23.29 -9.21
C MET A 1 -2.22 -22.25 -10.32
N SER A 2 -3.33 -21.56 -10.60
CA SER A 2 -3.35 -20.54 -11.66
C SER A 2 -2.62 -19.27 -11.23
N ALA A 3 -2.19 -18.45 -12.19
CA ALA A 3 -1.61 -17.13 -11.90
C ALA A 3 -2.57 -16.26 -11.08
N LYS A 4 -3.89 -16.31 -11.38
CA LYS A 4 -4.93 -15.60 -10.62
C LYS A 4 -4.97 -16.06 -9.16
N THR A 5 -4.95 -17.37 -8.92
CA THR A 5 -4.95 -17.92 -7.55
C THR A 5 -3.69 -17.52 -6.77
N LEU A 6 -2.52 -17.55 -7.42
CA LEU A 6 -1.27 -17.10 -6.81
C LEU A 6 -1.32 -15.62 -6.45
N LEU A 7 -1.71 -14.75 -7.39
CA LEU A 7 -1.84 -13.31 -7.18
C LEU A 7 -2.83 -12.97 -6.07
N LYS A 8 -3.96 -13.69 -6.00
CA LYS A 8 -4.94 -13.52 -4.91
C LYS A 8 -4.31 -13.75 -3.54
N GLY A 9 -3.51 -14.81 -3.40
CA GLY A 9 -2.80 -15.11 -2.17
C GLY A 9 -1.77 -14.04 -1.81
N LEU A 10 -0.98 -13.58 -2.78
CA LEU A 10 0.03 -12.54 -2.57
C LEU A 10 -0.58 -11.19 -2.18
N LEU A 11 -1.64 -10.76 -2.87
CA LEU A 11 -2.33 -9.50 -2.59
C LEU A 11 -3.07 -9.54 -1.25
N ALA A 12 -3.67 -10.67 -0.89
CA ALA A 12 -4.29 -10.83 0.43
C ALA A 12 -3.24 -10.80 1.56
N TYR A 13 -2.08 -11.41 1.33
CA TYR A 13 -0.97 -11.34 2.29
C TYR A 13 -0.42 -9.92 2.42
N GLN A 14 -0.24 -9.19 1.30
CA GLN A 14 0.18 -7.79 1.31
C GLN A 14 -0.79 -6.94 2.12
N ALA A 15 -2.09 -7.04 1.86
CA ALA A 15 -3.12 -6.27 2.58
C ALA A 15 -3.07 -6.51 4.09
N TRP A 16 -2.86 -7.75 4.52
CA TRP A 16 -2.69 -8.07 5.94
C TRP A 16 -1.38 -7.50 6.51
N ALA A 17 -0.26 -7.66 5.79
CA ALA A 17 1.04 -7.22 6.27
C ALA A 17 1.13 -5.69 6.39
N ASP A 18 0.56 -4.96 5.43
CA ASP A 18 0.55 -3.50 5.42
C ASP A 18 -0.32 -2.96 6.57
N ASP A 19 -1.47 -3.58 6.82
CA ASP A 19 -2.38 -3.23 7.92
C ASP A 19 -1.73 -3.43 9.30
N GLU A 20 -1.15 -4.62 9.54
CA GLU A 20 -0.50 -4.99 10.80
C GLU A 20 0.73 -4.11 11.09
N LEU A 21 1.55 -3.84 10.07
CA LEU A 21 2.75 -3.03 10.22
C LEU A 21 2.40 -1.57 10.56
N LEU A 22 1.41 -0.98 9.87
CA LEU A 22 1.00 0.39 10.14
C LEU A 22 0.22 0.53 11.45
N GLU A 23 -0.56 -0.48 11.84
CA GLU A 23 -1.13 -0.54 13.19
C GLU A 23 -0.05 -0.48 14.26
N THR A 24 0.97 -1.33 14.11
CA THR A 24 2.11 -1.38 15.02
C THR A 24 2.82 -0.02 15.07
N LEU A 25 3.16 0.57 13.93
CA LEU A 25 3.81 1.89 13.85
C LEU A 25 2.97 3.02 14.45
N ALA A 26 1.64 2.94 14.36
CA ALA A 26 0.73 3.90 14.97
C ALA A 26 0.64 3.76 16.50
N GLY A 27 0.91 2.56 17.04
CA GLY A 27 0.92 2.28 18.47
C GLY A 27 2.26 2.55 19.18
N LEU A 28 3.37 2.66 18.42
CA LEU A 28 4.69 2.96 18.99
C LEU A 28 4.75 4.38 19.56
N ASP A 29 5.45 4.51 20.70
CA ASP A 29 5.82 5.80 21.27
C ASP A 29 6.67 6.60 20.25
N PRO A 30 6.20 7.76 19.77
CA PRO A 30 6.92 8.54 18.77
C PRO A 30 8.30 9.04 19.23
N SER A 31 8.55 9.09 20.54
CA SER A 31 9.84 9.53 21.09
C SER A 31 10.93 8.46 21.03
N ARG A 32 10.55 7.18 20.88
CA ARG A 32 11.48 6.05 20.81
C ARG A 32 11.77 5.68 19.37
N GLY A 33 13.05 5.72 18.98
CA GLY A 33 13.47 5.38 17.62
C GLY A 33 12.83 6.28 16.56
N ALA A 34 12.76 7.59 16.83
CA ALA A 34 12.04 8.55 15.98
C ALA A 34 12.53 8.53 14.52
N ALA A 35 13.84 8.33 14.30
CA ALA A 35 14.42 8.23 12.97
C ALA A 35 13.98 6.96 12.24
N GLU A 36 14.03 5.81 12.92
CA GLU A 36 13.60 4.51 12.39
C GLU A 36 12.10 4.49 12.11
N ARG A 37 11.29 5.04 13.03
CA ARG A 37 9.85 5.19 12.85
C ARG A 37 9.54 6.09 11.64
N HIS A 38 10.23 7.22 11.50
CA HIS A 38 10.06 8.10 10.35
C HIS A 38 10.44 7.38 9.05
N ALA A 39 11.58 6.69 9.02
CA ALA A 39 12.03 5.93 7.84
C ALA A 39 11.02 4.83 7.46
N ALA A 40 10.48 4.10 8.44
CA ALA A 40 9.45 3.08 8.20
C ALA A 40 8.18 3.69 7.60
N ILE A 41 7.69 4.82 8.11
CA ILE A 41 6.51 5.51 7.56
C ILE A 41 6.81 6.01 6.13
N ARG A 42 7.99 6.57 5.88
CA ARG A 42 8.42 6.99 4.53
C ARG A 42 8.44 5.82 3.54
N LEU A 43 8.89 4.65 3.98
CA LEU A 43 8.91 3.44 3.16
C LEU A 43 7.49 2.94 2.87
N MET A 44 6.62 2.87 3.88
CA MET A 44 5.21 2.50 3.68
C MET A 44 4.49 3.48 2.75
N ASN A 45 4.81 4.77 2.83
CA ASN A 45 4.24 5.78 1.93
C ASN A 45 4.74 5.61 0.49
N HIS A 46 6.00 5.22 0.29
CA HIS A 46 6.51 4.85 -1.03
C HIS A 46 5.72 3.67 -1.61
N ILE A 47 5.52 2.60 -0.82
CA ILE A 47 4.72 1.43 -1.21
C ILE A 47 3.31 1.87 -1.64
N HIS A 48 2.64 2.68 -0.82
CA HIS A 48 1.32 3.23 -1.16
C HIS A 48 1.32 3.98 -2.50
N VAL A 49 2.24 4.93 -2.69
CA VAL A 49 2.32 5.75 -3.91
C VAL A 49 2.58 4.88 -5.14
N VAL A 50 3.52 3.93 -5.06
CA VAL A 50 3.81 3.01 -6.18
C VAL A 50 2.61 2.13 -6.49
N SER A 51 1.93 1.57 -5.49
CA SER A 51 0.67 0.82 -5.66
C SER A 51 -0.39 1.65 -6.40
N ARG A 52 -0.55 2.93 -6.05
CA ARG A 52 -1.49 3.83 -6.73
C ARG A 52 -1.07 4.14 -8.18
N ILE A 53 0.23 4.29 -8.45
CA ILE A 53 0.76 4.48 -9.81
C ILE A 53 0.43 3.27 -10.69
N PHE A 54 0.69 2.06 -10.20
CA PHE A 54 0.40 0.84 -10.95
C PHE A 54 -1.12 0.62 -11.14
N ALA A 55 -1.94 0.90 -10.13
CA ALA A 55 -3.39 0.86 -10.25
C ALA A 55 -3.88 1.79 -11.39
N ALA A 56 -3.41 3.04 -11.42
CA ALA A 56 -3.75 3.99 -12.48
C ALA A 56 -3.32 3.50 -13.88
N HIS A 57 -2.13 2.87 -13.98
CA HIS A 57 -1.69 2.27 -15.25
C HIS A 57 -2.60 1.12 -15.71
N LEU A 58 -3.08 0.29 -14.79
CA LEU A 58 -4.03 -0.80 -15.10
C LEU A 58 -5.40 -0.25 -15.53
N GLU A 59 -5.82 0.90 -15.00
CA GLU A 59 -7.06 1.58 -15.39
C GLU A 59 -6.90 2.42 -16.67
N GLY A 60 -5.68 2.64 -17.15
CA GLY A 60 -5.41 3.49 -18.31
C GLY A 60 -5.61 4.99 -18.04
N VAL A 61 -5.47 5.44 -16.79
CA VAL A 61 -5.63 6.84 -16.37
C VAL A 61 -4.30 7.42 -15.86
N ALA A 62 -4.21 8.76 -15.82
CA ALA A 62 -3.03 9.44 -15.28
C ALA A 62 -2.96 9.29 -13.74
N HIS A 63 -1.79 8.91 -13.21
CA HIS A 63 -1.58 8.69 -11.77
C HIS A 63 -1.44 9.97 -10.95
N GLY A 64 -1.07 11.10 -11.56
CA GLY A 64 -0.99 12.42 -10.88
C GLY A 64 0.18 12.63 -9.91
N TYR A 65 0.91 11.59 -9.50
CA TYR A 65 2.11 11.72 -8.66
C TYR A 65 3.32 12.33 -9.38
N ALA A 66 4.03 13.23 -8.69
CA ALA A 66 5.27 13.86 -9.17
C ALA A 66 6.55 13.06 -8.83
N GLY A 67 6.41 11.98 -8.07
CA GLY A 67 7.50 11.11 -7.63
C GLY A 67 6.95 9.84 -7.00
N ASP A 68 7.85 8.96 -6.56
CA ASP A 68 7.52 7.68 -5.92
C ASP A 68 7.25 7.81 -4.41
N ASN A 69 7.17 9.03 -3.90
CA ASN A 69 6.85 9.36 -2.52
C ASN A 69 6.27 10.79 -2.47
N THR A 70 5.46 11.11 -1.45
CA THR A 70 4.98 12.49 -1.25
C THR A 70 6.08 13.36 -0.63
N PRO A 71 6.04 14.70 -0.79
CA PRO A 71 6.98 15.60 -0.12
C PRO A 71 6.91 15.47 1.41
N ASP A 72 5.69 15.43 1.94
CA ASP A 72 5.43 15.29 3.37
C ASP A 72 5.31 13.81 3.78
N THR A 73 5.62 13.54 5.05
CA THR A 73 5.38 12.22 5.66
C THR A 73 3.98 12.19 6.26
N PRO A 74 3.08 11.29 5.83
CA PRO A 74 1.74 11.21 6.37
C PRO A 74 1.72 10.67 7.81
N GLU A 75 0.63 10.95 8.53
CA GLU A 75 0.37 10.28 9.80
C GLU A 75 0.08 8.78 9.58
N PRO A 76 0.59 7.87 10.44
CA PRO A 76 0.45 6.43 10.24
C PRO A 76 -1.00 5.95 10.08
N ARG A 77 -1.95 6.54 10.82
CA ARG A 77 -3.38 6.17 10.70
C ARG A 77 -3.97 6.55 9.35
N ALA A 78 -3.59 7.72 8.82
CA ALA A 78 -4.04 8.16 7.50
C ALA A 78 -3.43 7.28 6.40
N LEU A 79 -2.14 6.96 6.52
CA LEU A 79 -1.45 6.06 5.60
C LEU A 79 -2.04 4.63 5.63
N ARG A 80 -2.40 4.12 6.82
CA ARG A 80 -3.08 2.81 6.97
C ARG A 80 -4.40 2.77 6.20
N ALA A 81 -5.23 3.80 6.35
CA ALA A 81 -6.49 3.88 5.62
C ALA A 81 -6.26 3.93 4.10
N ALA A 82 -5.31 4.74 3.64
CA ALA A 82 -4.99 4.87 2.22
C ALA A 82 -4.42 3.57 1.60
N LEU A 83 -3.61 2.81 2.35
CA LEU A 83 -3.14 1.49 1.93
C LEU A 83 -4.28 0.47 1.85
N ALA A 84 -5.11 0.40 2.88
CA ALA A 84 -6.27 -0.50 2.87
C ALA A 84 -7.23 -0.23 1.69
N GLU A 85 -7.35 1.03 1.25
CA GLU A 85 -8.11 1.39 0.04
C GLU A 85 -7.48 0.83 -1.25
N VAL A 86 -6.16 1.01 -1.45
CA VAL A 86 -5.51 0.52 -2.67
C VAL A 86 -5.34 -1.00 -2.67
N ASP A 87 -5.12 -1.63 -1.52
CA ASP A 87 -5.06 -3.09 -1.41
C ASP A 87 -6.40 -3.74 -1.73
N ARG A 88 -7.51 -3.14 -1.24
CA ARG A 88 -8.85 -3.58 -1.61
C ARG A 88 -9.10 -3.41 -3.11
N TRP A 89 -8.68 -2.29 -3.68
CA TRP A 89 -8.78 -2.06 -5.12
C TRP A 89 -8.07 -3.16 -5.92
N TYR A 90 -6.87 -3.61 -5.52
CA TYR A 90 -6.17 -4.70 -6.21
C TYR A 90 -6.90 -6.04 -6.11
N LEU A 91 -7.43 -6.37 -4.93
CA LEU A 91 -8.22 -7.59 -4.73
C LEU A 91 -9.49 -7.58 -5.59
N ASP A 92 -10.20 -6.44 -5.62
CA ASP A 92 -11.41 -6.27 -6.43
C ASP A 92 -11.09 -6.32 -7.93
N HIS A 93 -10.01 -5.64 -8.36
CA HIS A 93 -9.55 -5.65 -9.74
C HIS A 93 -9.22 -7.08 -10.22
N LEU A 94 -8.56 -7.89 -9.39
CA LEU A 94 -8.23 -9.27 -9.73
C LEU A 94 -9.49 -10.12 -10.01
N GLU A 95 -10.60 -9.86 -9.32
CA GLU A 95 -11.85 -10.58 -9.57
C GLU A 95 -12.43 -10.29 -10.97
N THR A 96 -12.14 -9.11 -11.55
CA THR A 96 -12.56 -8.72 -12.92
C THR A 96 -11.73 -9.38 -14.03
N ILE A 97 -10.54 -9.88 -13.69
CA ILE A 97 -9.64 -10.51 -14.67
C ILE A 97 -10.06 -11.96 -14.90
N SER A 98 -10.26 -12.33 -16.16
CA SER A 98 -10.52 -13.72 -16.55
C SER A 98 -9.22 -14.54 -16.57
N GLU A 99 -9.29 -15.81 -16.19
CA GLU A 99 -8.16 -16.71 -16.42
C GLU A 99 -7.96 -16.93 -17.92
N GLN A 100 -6.70 -16.99 -18.37
CA GLN A 100 -6.34 -17.44 -19.73
C GLN A 100 -6.34 -18.97 -19.79
#